data_AF-A0AAP0FCI4-F1
#
_entry.id   AF-A0AAP0FCI4-F1
#
_cell.length_a   1.000
_cell.length_b   1.000
_cell.length_c   1.000
_cell.angle_alpha   90.00
_cell.angle_beta   90.00
_cell.angle_gamma   90.00
#
_symmetry.space_group_name_H-M   'P 1'
#
loop_
_entity.id
_entity.type
_entity.pdbx_description
1 polymer ?
#
loop_
_entity_poly.entity_id
_entity_poly.type
_entity_poly.pdbx_seq_one_letter_code
_entity_poly.pdbx_strand_id
1 'polypeptide(L)'
;MEFQLPSLLVLIPILLGLISSLNTLLWFLNWAWTNFLRPPKDLKSCYGSWALVTGAADGIGRAISFELANRGLNLVLLDCDAPKLETTAKEILHGHDVEVRTLVSDLCVDREDELVRKVREVIEGLDVGVVINNAGTTHRDPLFFDEVDDRLVESIVRVNVEAATWVTKAVVPGMLERKRGVVVNIGSGSASFLPSFPLFAVYSATKASQEWAYKYFDA
;
A
#
# COMPACT_ATOMS: atom_id res chain seq x y z
N MET A 1 4.92 38.72 54.60
CA MET A 1 5.41 37.89 53.48
C MET A 1 4.18 37.24 52.85
N GLU A 2 3.37 38.04 52.14
CA GLU A 2 2.10 37.59 51.57
C GLU A 2 2.36 37.01 50.18
N PHE A 3 2.30 35.70 50.07
CA PHE A 3 2.49 34.97 48.83
C PHE A 3 1.23 35.13 47.94
N GLN A 4 1.28 36.06 46.99
CA GLN A 4 0.95 35.93 45.56
C GLN A 4 0.03 34.77 45.06
N LEU A 5 -1.07 34.44 45.74
CA LEU A 5 -2.07 33.47 45.24
C LEU A 5 -2.80 33.89 43.93
N PRO A 6 -3.09 35.18 43.66
CA PRO A 6 -3.79 35.60 42.44
C PRO A 6 -2.95 35.46 41.15
N SER A 7 -1.62 35.58 41.25
CA SER A 7 -0.74 35.52 40.08
C SER A 7 -0.56 34.08 39.57
N LEU A 8 -0.53 33.10 40.47
CA LEU A 8 -0.40 31.69 40.08
C LEU A 8 -1.61 31.21 39.25
N LEU A 9 -2.82 31.64 39.62
CA LEU A 9 -4.06 31.31 38.91
C LEU A 9 -4.12 31.86 37.48
N VAL A 10 -3.43 32.97 37.19
CA VAL A 10 -3.35 33.56 35.84
C VAL A 10 -2.18 32.96 35.04
N LEU A 11 -1.09 32.58 35.70
CA LEU A 11 0.08 31.98 35.05
C LEU A 11 -0.22 30.60 34.45
N ILE A 12 -1.04 29.79 35.12
CA ILE A 12 -1.42 28.45 34.65
C ILE A 12 -2.09 28.48 33.25
N PRO A 13 -3.18 29.23 33.00
CA PRO A 13 -3.81 29.27 31.68
C PRO A 13 -2.92 29.90 30.61
N ILE A 14 -2.05 30.85 30.95
CA ILE A 14 -1.05 31.40 30.01
C ILE A 14 -0.06 30.32 29.61
N LEU A 15 0.48 29.56 30.58
CA LEU A 15 1.40 28.47 30.31
C LEU A 15 0.75 27.38 29.44
N LEU A 16 -0.48 27.00 29.75
CA LEU A 16 -1.26 26.05 28.94
C LEU A 16 -1.51 26.57 27.52
N GLY A 17 -1.85 27.86 27.38
CA GLY A 17 -2.02 28.51 26.08
C GLY A 17 -0.73 28.54 25.26
N LEU A 18 0.41 28.81 25.89
CA LEU A 18 1.72 28.78 25.25
C LEU A 18 2.10 27.36 24.81
N ILE A 19 1.91 26.35 25.67
CA ILE A 19 2.17 24.94 25.34
C ILE A 19 1.28 24.50 24.17
N SER A 20 -0.01 24.84 24.19
CA SER A 20 -0.96 24.51 23.12
C SER A 20 -0.58 25.19 21.79
N SER A 21 -0.22 26.47 21.85
CA SER A 21 0.21 27.24 20.68
C SER A 21 1.51 26.69 20.09
N LEU A 22 2.48 26.34 20.94
CA LEU A 22 3.73 25.72 20.52
C LEU A 22 3.50 24.34 19.89
N ASN A 23 2.65 23.50 20.49
CA ASN A 23 2.30 22.19 19.93
C ASN A 23 1.62 22.33 18.56
N THR A 24 0.71 23.29 18.41
CA THR A 24 0.03 23.56 17.14
C THR A 24 1.02 24.05 16.09
N LEU A 25 1.96 24.93 16.47
CA LEU A 25 3.02 25.40 15.59
C LEU A 25 3.95 24.26 15.18
N LEU A 26 4.41 23.43 16.11
CA LEU A 26 5.27 22.27 15.81
C LEU A 26 4.56 21.26 14.91
N TRP A 27 3.28 21.01 15.16
CA TRP A 27 2.43 20.19 14.28
C TRP A 27 2.36 20.78 12.87
N PHE A 28 2.11 22.09 12.74
CA PHE A 28 2.02 22.77 11.44
C PHE A 28 3.37 22.78 10.71
N LEU A 29 4.47 23.05 11.41
CA LEU A 29 5.82 23.00 10.84
C LEU A 29 6.17 21.58 10.39
N ASN A 30 5.84 20.55 11.17
CA ASN A 30 6.04 19.16 10.79
C ASN A 30 5.15 18.77 9.58
N TRP A 31 3.90 19.24 9.55
CA TRP A 31 3.01 19.06 8.41
C TRP A 31 3.58 19.74 7.15
N ALA A 32 4.03 20.98 7.26
CA ALA A 32 4.63 21.72 6.15
C ALA A 32 5.92 21.04 5.65
N TRP A 33 6.76 20.57 6.58
CA TRP A 33 7.96 19.81 6.25
C TRP A 33 7.62 18.52 5.51
N THR A 34 6.71 17.70 6.04
CA THR A 34 6.37 16.39 5.48
C THR A 34 5.68 16.46 4.11
N ASN A 35 4.90 17.51 3.85
CA ASN A 35 4.15 17.65 2.60
C ASN A 35 4.91 18.42 1.51
N PHE A 36 5.76 19.39 1.86
CA PHE A 36 6.36 20.29 0.86
C PHE A 36 7.89 20.28 0.81
N LEU A 37 8.58 20.08 1.93
CA LEU A 37 10.04 20.30 2.01
C LEU A 37 10.85 19.00 2.14
N ARG A 38 10.22 17.90 2.54
CA ARG A 38 10.91 16.63 2.79
C ARG A 38 11.47 16.07 1.47
N PRO A 39 12.79 15.84 1.37
CA PRO A 39 13.37 15.24 0.17
C PRO A 39 12.86 13.80 -0.01
N PRO A 40 12.77 13.31 -1.27
CA PRO A 40 12.38 11.94 -1.54
C PRO A 40 13.40 10.98 -0.93
N LYS A 41 12.90 9.87 -0.36
CA LYS A 41 13.76 8.78 0.09
C LYS A 41 14.31 8.03 -1.13
N ASP A 42 15.59 7.67 -1.07
CA ASP A 42 16.15 6.66 -1.96
C ASP A 42 15.62 5.28 -1.53
N LEU A 43 14.65 4.78 -2.28
CA LEU A 43 13.97 3.53 -1.97
C LEU A 43 14.90 2.32 -2.09
N LYS A 44 15.86 2.36 -3.02
CA LYS A 44 16.77 1.24 -3.32
C LYS A 44 17.71 0.96 -2.15
N SER A 45 18.31 2.01 -1.60
CA SER A 45 19.16 1.89 -0.41
C SER A 45 18.34 1.58 0.84
N CYS A 46 17.16 2.19 1.01
CA CYS A 46 16.35 2.04 2.21
C CYS A 46 15.69 0.65 2.32
N TYR A 47 15.15 0.11 1.22
CA TYR A 47 14.25 -1.04 1.28
C TYR A 47 14.77 -2.24 0.50
N GLY A 48 15.34 -2.04 -0.67
CA GLY A 48 15.85 -3.11 -1.53
C GLY A 48 15.85 -2.73 -3.00
N SER A 49 16.61 -3.46 -3.80
CA SER A 49 16.78 -3.17 -5.24
C SER A 49 15.62 -3.63 -6.11
N TRP A 50 14.74 -4.50 -5.60
CA TRP A 50 13.57 -5.00 -6.32
C TRP A 50 12.25 -4.59 -5.67
N ALA A 51 11.25 -4.30 -6.51
CA ALA A 51 9.86 -4.11 -6.11
C ALA A 51 8.96 -5.14 -6.79
N LEU A 52 8.01 -5.70 -6.04
CA LEU A 52 6.94 -6.53 -6.58
C LEU A 52 5.64 -5.70 -6.63
N VAL A 53 4.98 -5.66 -7.78
CA VAL A 53 3.73 -4.91 -7.98
C VAL A 53 2.65 -5.85 -8.51
N THR A 54 1.51 -5.92 -7.81
CA THR A 54 0.33 -6.66 -8.27
C THR A 54 -0.64 -5.76 -9.05
N GLY A 55 -1.34 -6.30 -10.04
CA GLY A 55 -2.19 -5.48 -10.92
C GLY A 55 -1.36 -4.53 -11.78
N ALA A 56 -0.19 -4.99 -12.22
CA ALA A 56 0.83 -4.16 -12.86
C ALA A 56 0.57 -3.91 -14.36
N ALA A 57 -0.38 -4.61 -14.99
CA ALA A 57 -0.62 -4.50 -16.42
C ALA A 57 -1.43 -3.26 -16.83
N ASP A 58 -2.12 -2.60 -15.89
CA ASP A 58 -2.98 -1.45 -16.20
C ASP A 58 -3.09 -0.46 -15.03
N GLY A 59 -3.67 0.72 -15.32
CA GLY A 59 -4.09 1.71 -14.34
C GLY A 59 -3.02 2.15 -13.35
N ILE A 60 -3.39 2.15 -12.06
CA ILE A 60 -2.53 2.63 -10.96
C ILE A 60 -1.29 1.75 -10.79
N GLY A 61 -1.43 0.42 -10.87
CA GLY A 61 -0.30 -0.50 -10.71
C GLY A 61 0.73 -0.34 -11.82
N ARG A 62 0.27 -0.16 -13.06
CA ARG A 62 1.16 0.19 -14.19
C ARG A 62 1.89 1.51 -13.93
N ALA A 63 1.17 2.58 -13.57
CA ALA A 63 1.78 3.88 -13.29
C ALA A 63 2.81 3.84 -12.14
N ILE A 64 2.50 3.11 -11.05
CA ILE A 64 3.42 2.88 -9.95
C ILE A 64 4.67 2.14 -10.43
N SER A 65 4.52 1.14 -11.30
CA SER A 65 5.63 0.38 -11.88
C SER A 65 6.60 1.28 -12.65
N PHE A 66 6.08 2.19 -13.49
CA PHE A 66 6.91 3.18 -14.20
C PHE A 66 7.64 4.13 -13.23
N GLU A 67 6.97 4.62 -12.20
CA GLU A 67 7.60 5.52 -11.23
C GLU A 67 8.69 4.80 -10.39
N LEU A 68 8.48 3.54 -10.04
CA LEU A 68 9.51 2.74 -9.37
C LEU A 68 10.72 2.46 -10.28
N ALA A 69 10.50 2.19 -11.56
CA ALA A 69 11.57 2.07 -12.56
C ALA A 69 12.34 3.38 -12.75
N ASN A 70 11.64 4.51 -12.78
CA ASN A 70 12.24 5.85 -12.86
C ASN A 70 13.13 6.15 -11.63
N ARG A 71 12.85 5.51 -10.48
CA ARG A 71 13.68 5.56 -9.27
C ARG A 71 14.78 4.49 -9.23
N GLY A 72 14.95 3.71 -10.29
CA GLY A 72 16.03 2.73 -10.44
C GLY A 72 15.82 1.40 -9.70
N LEU A 73 14.57 1.06 -9.35
CA LEU A 73 14.24 -0.28 -8.85
C LEU A 73 13.98 -1.23 -10.00
N ASN A 74 14.47 -2.46 -9.84
CA ASN A 74 14.08 -3.58 -10.67
C ASN A 74 12.67 -4.05 -10.27
N LEU A 75 11.94 -4.68 -11.19
CA LEU A 75 10.52 -4.96 -11.00
C LEU A 75 10.16 -6.41 -11.20
N VAL A 76 9.33 -6.94 -10.30
CA VAL A 76 8.52 -8.13 -10.51
C VAL A 76 7.08 -7.66 -10.74
N LEU A 77 6.59 -7.80 -11.97
CA LEU A 77 5.25 -7.38 -12.36
C LEU A 77 4.31 -8.59 -12.33
N LEU A 78 3.26 -8.52 -11.53
CA LEU A 78 2.24 -9.57 -11.40
C LEU A 78 0.90 -9.07 -11.92
N ASP A 79 0.32 -9.80 -12.88
CA ASP A 79 -1.03 -9.54 -13.39
C ASP A 79 -1.62 -10.81 -14.04
N CYS A 80 -2.94 -10.84 -14.27
CA CYS A 80 -3.60 -11.92 -15.00
C CYS A 80 -3.64 -11.68 -16.52
N ASP A 81 -3.56 -10.42 -16.97
CA ASP A 81 -3.54 -10.06 -18.40
C ASP A 81 -2.12 -10.16 -18.96
N ALA A 82 -1.74 -11.34 -19.45
CA ALA A 82 -0.40 -11.60 -19.97
C ALA A 82 0.03 -10.65 -21.12
N PRO A 83 -0.80 -10.39 -22.16
CA PRO A 83 -0.44 -9.44 -23.22
C PRO A 83 -0.17 -8.02 -22.73
N LYS A 84 -1.02 -7.48 -21.84
CA LYS A 84 -0.80 -6.14 -21.29
C LYS A 84 0.39 -6.09 -20.34
N LEU A 85 0.61 -7.15 -19.58
CA LEU A 85 1.77 -7.26 -18.68
C LEU A 85 3.08 -7.26 -19.47
N GLU A 86 3.14 -8.01 -20.57
CA GLU A 86 4.30 -8.03 -21.47
C GLU A 86 4.54 -6.67 -22.11
N THR A 87 3.46 -6.00 -22.55
CA THR A 87 3.54 -4.64 -23.10
C THR A 87 4.13 -3.66 -22.07
N THR A 88 3.62 -3.69 -20.84
CA THR A 88 4.11 -2.85 -19.74
C THR A 88 5.59 -3.12 -19.45
N ALA A 89 6.00 -4.39 -19.38
CA ALA A 89 7.39 -4.76 -19.16
C ALA A 89 8.31 -4.22 -20.27
N LYS A 90 7.92 -4.36 -21.53
CA LYS A 90 8.69 -3.86 -22.69
C LYS A 90 8.85 -2.34 -22.67
N GLU A 91 7.79 -1.62 -22.37
CA GLU A 91 7.82 -0.15 -22.30
C GLU A 91 8.71 0.33 -21.15
N ILE A 92 8.68 -0.33 -19.99
CA ILE A 92 9.57 -0.02 -18.86
C ILE A 92 11.03 -0.26 -19.26
N LEU A 93 11.34 -1.41 -19.85
CA LEU A 93 12.70 -1.74 -20.30
C LEU A 93 13.22 -0.80 -21.40
N HIS A 94 12.32 -0.23 -22.21
CA HIS A 94 12.72 0.73 -23.23
C HIS A 94 13.08 2.11 -22.65
N GLY A 95 12.41 2.53 -21.57
CA GLY A 95 12.59 3.85 -20.95
C GLY A 95 13.59 3.89 -19.79
N HIS A 96 13.99 2.75 -19.25
CA HIS A 96 14.72 2.66 -17.99
C HIS A 96 15.80 1.57 -18.01
N ASP A 97 16.93 1.86 -17.36
CA ASP A 97 18.03 0.89 -17.14
C ASP A 97 17.78 0.06 -15.88
N VAL A 98 16.79 -0.84 -15.95
CA VAL A 98 16.36 -1.71 -14.85
C VAL A 98 16.07 -3.12 -15.37
N GLU A 99 16.00 -4.09 -14.46
CA GLU A 99 15.55 -5.44 -14.77
C GLU A 99 14.05 -5.60 -14.50
N VAL A 100 13.36 -6.40 -15.33
CA VAL A 100 11.95 -6.74 -15.17
C VAL A 100 11.74 -8.25 -15.26
N ARG A 101 11.05 -8.82 -14.28
CA ARG A 101 10.47 -10.17 -14.31
C ARG A 101 8.95 -10.06 -14.33
N THR A 102 8.30 -10.91 -15.09
CA THR A 102 6.83 -10.98 -15.13
C THR A 102 6.34 -12.28 -14.50
N LEU A 103 5.20 -12.20 -13.80
CA LEU A 103 4.48 -13.34 -13.25
C LEU A 103 3.02 -13.23 -13.68
N VAL A 104 2.60 -14.10 -14.59
CA VAL A 104 1.19 -14.22 -14.97
C VAL A 104 0.48 -15.08 -13.93
N SER A 105 -0.47 -14.49 -13.20
CA SER A 105 -1.24 -15.19 -12.17
C SER A 105 -2.61 -14.55 -12.03
N ASP A 106 -3.65 -15.38 -12.00
CA ASP A 106 -5.01 -14.93 -11.71
C ASP A 106 -5.28 -15.06 -10.21
N LEU A 107 -5.24 -13.91 -9.53
CA LEU A 107 -5.47 -13.81 -8.09
C LEU A 107 -6.89 -14.22 -7.66
N CYS A 108 -7.85 -14.27 -8.59
CA CYS A 108 -9.20 -14.73 -8.33
C CYS A 108 -9.34 -16.25 -8.43
N VAL A 109 -8.43 -16.94 -9.10
CA VAL A 109 -8.53 -18.37 -9.42
C VAL A 109 -7.45 -19.18 -8.71
N ASP A 110 -6.19 -18.75 -8.79
CA ASP A 110 -5.03 -19.47 -8.26
C ASP A 110 -5.23 -19.81 -6.78
N ARG A 111 -4.88 -21.03 -6.39
CA ARG A 111 -4.95 -21.45 -4.98
C ARG A 111 -3.84 -20.79 -4.17
N GLU A 112 -4.08 -20.59 -2.87
CA GLU A 112 -3.13 -19.95 -1.96
C GLU A 112 -1.71 -20.54 -2.02
N ASP A 113 -1.58 -21.87 -1.95
CA ASP A 113 -0.29 -22.56 -2.00
C ASP A 113 0.41 -22.37 -3.34
N GLU A 114 -0.36 -22.35 -4.43
CA GLU A 114 0.16 -22.15 -5.78
C GLU A 114 0.66 -20.72 -5.98
N LEU A 115 -0.13 -19.72 -5.58
CA LEU A 115 0.26 -18.32 -5.64
C LEU A 115 1.53 -18.06 -4.81
N VAL A 116 1.58 -18.55 -3.57
CA VAL A 116 2.76 -18.40 -2.71
C VAL A 116 3.98 -19.08 -3.33
N ARG A 117 3.82 -20.27 -3.90
CA ARG A 117 4.91 -20.97 -4.60
C ARG A 117 5.41 -20.17 -5.81
N LYS A 118 4.52 -19.74 -6.70
CA LYS A 118 4.85 -18.94 -7.90
C LYS A 118 5.59 -17.64 -7.51
N VAL A 119 5.09 -16.94 -6.49
CA VAL A 119 5.72 -15.70 -6.00
C VAL A 119 7.11 -15.99 -5.44
N ARG A 120 7.28 -17.06 -4.64
CA ARG A 120 8.61 -17.44 -4.12
C ARG A 120 9.61 -17.80 -5.21
N GLU A 121 9.17 -18.52 -6.23
CA GLU A 121 10.01 -18.90 -7.38
C GLU A 121 10.45 -17.67 -8.17
N VAL A 122 9.55 -16.74 -8.50
CA VAL A 122 9.93 -15.57 -9.31
C VAL A 122 10.86 -14.60 -8.57
N ILE A 123 10.73 -14.51 -7.24
CA ILE A 123 11.57 -13.65 -6.39
C ILE A 123 12.84 -14.33 -5.87
N GLU A 124 13.08 -15.59 -6.23
CA GLU A 124 14.25 -16.32 -5.74
C GLU A 124 15.55 -15.63 -6.15
N GLY A 125 16.44 -15.44 -5.16
CA GLY A 125 17.70 -14.71 -5.34
C GLY A 125 17.57 -13.19 -5.46
N LEU A 126 16.35 -12.64 -5.40
CA LEU A 126 16.12 -11.21 -5.53
C LEU A 126 16.08 -10.49 -4.17
N ASP A 127 16.63 -9.29 -4.14
CA ASP A 127 16.55 -8.37 -3.01
C ASP A 127 15.24 -7.56 -3.06
N VAL A 128 14.11 -8.26 -2.92
CA VAL A 128 12.77 -7.64 -2.90
C VAL A 128 12.57 -6.87 -1.60
N GLY A 129 12.55 -5.55 -1.73
CA GLY A 129 12.42 -4.59 -0.65
C GLY A 129 11.08 -3.85 -0.63
N VAL A 130 10.38 -3.80 -1.75
CA VAL A 130 9.11 -3.08 -1.88
C VAL A 130 8.06 -4.06 -2.40
N VAL A 131 6.90 -4.11 -1.76
CA VAL A 131 5.72 -4.86 -2.25
C VAL A 131 4.57 -3.90 -2.36
N ILE A 132 3.98 -3.79 -3.54
CA ILE A 132 2.79 -3.00 -3.81
C ILE A 132 1.62 -3.96 -4.09
N ASN A 133 0.77 -4.16 -3.08
CA ASN A 133 -0.49 -4.89 -3.22
C ASN A 133 -1.54 -3.94 -3.80
N ASN A 134 -1.51 -3.78 -5.12
CA ASN A 134 -2.39 -2.87 -5.86
C ASN A 134 -3.57 -3.58 -6.52
N ALA A 135 -3.41 -4.85 -6.92
CA ALA A 135 -4.49 -5.61 -7.56
C ALA A 135 -5.79 -5.52 -6.74
N GLY A 136 -6.89 -5.24 -7.43
CA GLY A 136 -8.19 -5.11 -6.81
C GLY A 136 -9.30 -5.16 -7.83
N THR A 137 -10.46 -5.65 -7.40
CA THR A 137 -11.67 -5.73 -8.22
C THR A 137 -12.91 -5.33 -7.43
N THR A 138 -13.97 -5.01 -8.16
CA THR A 138 -15.31 -4.69 -7.66
C THR A 138 -16.34 -5.12 -8.70
N HIS A 139 -17.59 -5.24 -8.29
CA HIS A 139 -18.72 -5.32 -9.21
C HIS A 139 -18.93 -3.98 -9.93
N ARG A 140 -19.49 -4.03 -11.16
CA ARG A 140 -19.63 -2.86 -12.04
C ARG A 140 -20.81 -1.96 -11.64
N ASP A 141 -21.94 -2.57 -11.33
CA ASP A 141 -23.19 -1.87 -11.08
C ASP A 141 -23.41 -1.66 -9.57
N PRO A 142 -24.04 -0.56 -9.14
CA PRO A 142 -24.40 -0.38 -7.75
C PRO A 142 -25.53 -1.35 -7.38
N LEU A 143 -25.28 -2.25 -6.43
CA LEU A 143 -26.20 -3.31 -6.03
C LEU A 143 -26.48 -3.29 -4.53
N PHE A 144 -27.69 -3.64 -4.11
CA PHE A 144 -27.93 -3.97 -2.71
C PHE A 144 -27.12 -5.21 -2.32
N PHE A 145 -26.82 -5.35 -1.02
CA PHE A 145 -25.96 -6.42 -0.55
C PHE A 145 -26.48 -7.82 -0.91
N ASP A 146 -27.79 -8.01 -0.83
CA ASP A 146 -28.51 -9.24 -1.18
C ASP A 146 -28.65 -9.50 -2.69
N GLU A 147 -28.29 -8.52 -3.53
CA GLU A 147 -28.31 -8.65 -5.00
C GLU A 147 -26.94 -9.02 -5.58
N VAL A 148 -25.86 -8.93 -4.78
CA VAL A 148 -24.52 -9.30 -5.24
C VAL A 148 -24.41 -10.81 -5.30
N ASP A 149 -24.12 -11.34 -6.49
CA ASP A 149 -23.89 -12.77 -6.70
C ASP A 149 -22.79 -13.32 -5.79
N ASP A 150 -23.03 -14.48 -5.18
CA ASP A 150 -22.10 -15.09 -4.20
C ASP A 150 -20.68 -15.29 -4.79
N ARG A 151 -20.56 -15.67 -6.07
CA ARG A 151 -19.25 -15.85 -6.70
C ARG A 151 -18.54 -14.52 -6.90
N LEU A 152 -19.31 -13.45 -7.15
CA LEU A 152 -18.77 -12.10 -7.23
C LEU A 152 -18.28 -11.64 -5.86
N VAL A 153 -19.03 -11.91 -4.78
CA VAL A 153 -18.59 -11.67 -3.40
C VAL A 153 -17.27 -12.39 -3.13
N GLU A 154 -17.21 -13.69 -3.39
CA GLU A 154 -16.00 -14.50 -3.23
C GLU A 154 -14.84 -13.92 -4.03
N SER A 155 -15.04 -13.60 -5.32
CA SER A 155 -13.98 -13.04 -6.17
C SER A 155 -13.39 -11.74 -5.63
N ILE A 156 -14.23 -10.84 -5.12
CA ILE A 156 -13.81 -9.54 -4.57
C ILE A 156 -12.98 -9.79 -3.29
N VAL A 157 -13.41 -10.71 -2.42
CA VAL A 157 -12.68 -11.07 -1.20
C VAL A 157 -11.33 -11.72 -1.55
N ARG A 158 -11.32 -12.69 -2.47
CA ARG A 158 -10.10 -13.38 -2.90
C ARG A 158 -9.06 -12.41 -3.44
N VAL A 159 -9.45 -11.53 -4.35
CA VAL A 159 -8.50 -10.59 -4.96
C VAL A 159 -8.08 -9.49 -3.99
N ASN A 160 -9.02 -8.85 -3.29
CA ASN A 160 -8.72 -7.66 -2.50
C ASN A 160 -8.10 -7.99 -1.14
N VAL A 161 -8.40 -9.16 -0.54
CA VAL A 161 -7.96 -9.50 0.82
C VAL A 161 -6.97 -10.66 0.79
N GLU A 162 -7.39 -11.82 0.27
CA GLU A 162 -6.59 -13.03 0.36
C GLU A 162 -5.30 -12.92 -0.44
N ALA A 163 -5.37 -12.50 -1.71
CA ALA A 163 -4.21 -12.40 -2.57
C ALA A 163 -3.14 -11.45 -2.03
N ALA A 164 -3.55 -10.27 -1.53
CA ALA A 164 -2.63 -9.33 -0.88
C ALA A 164 -1.97 -9.96 0.36
N THR A 165 -2.72 -10.74 1.14
CA THR A 165 -2.20 -11.47 2.31
C THR A 165 -1.18 -12.53 1.88
N TRP A 166 -1.47 -13.31 0.85
CA TRP A 166 -0.62 -14.40 0.39
C TRP A 166 0.66 -13.92 -0.31
N VAL A 167 0.57 -12.89 -1.14
CA VAL A 167 1.74 -12.21 -1.71
C VAL A 167 2.64 -11.67 -0.60
N THR A 168 2.06 -11.00 0.40
CA THR A 168 2.80 -10.49 1.56
C THR A 168 3.48 -11.63 2.33
N LYS A 169 2.75 -12.71 2.65
CA LYS A 169 3.28 -13.90 3.34
C LYS A 169 4.42 -14.58 2.56
N ALA A 170 4.41 -14.51 1.23
CA ALA A 170 5.47 -15.04 0.40
C ALA A 170 6.77 -14.22 0.48
N VAL A 171 6.67 -12.89 0.58
CA VAL A 171 7.82 -11.96 0.50
C VAL A 171 8.41 -11.59 1.86
N VAL A 172 7.57 -11.41 2.88
CA VAL A 172 7.97 -10.91 4.22
C VAL A 172 9.11 -11.69 4.87
N PRO A 173 9.21 -13.04 4.78
CA PRO A 173 10.32 -13.78 5.39
C PRO A 173 11.70 -13.25 4.97
N GLY A 174 11.89 -12.94 3.68
CA GLY A 174 13.15 -12.37 3.19
C GLY A 174 13.39 -10.94 3.67
N MET A 175 12.34 -10.13 3.77
CA MET A 175 12.44 -8.76 4.31
C MET A 175 12.86 -8.78 5.79
N LEU A 176 12.31 -9.70 6.58
CA LEU A 176 12.65 -9.87 7.99
C LEU A 176 14.10 -10.31 8.18
N GLU A 177 14.57 -11.25 7.36
CA GLU A 177 15.98 -11.68 7.38
C GLU A 177 16.94 -10.52 7.11
N ARG A 178 16.61 -9.68 6.12
CA ARG A 178 17.39 -8.48 5.78
C ARG A 178 17.15 -7.29 6.71
N LYS A 179 16.17 -7.37 7.61
CA LYS A 179 15.71 -6.30 8.51
C LYS A 179 15.35 -5.00 7.78
N ARG A 180 14.89 -5.11 6.53
CA ARG A 180 14.43 -3.99 5.72
C ARG A 180 13.40 -4.45 4.71
N GLY A 181 12.41 -3.60 4.48
CA GLY A 181 11.37 -3.81 3.50
C GLY A 181 10.18 -2.91 3.78
N VAL A 182 9.30 -2.76 2.80
CA VAL A 182 8.04 -2.04 2.93
C VAL A 182 6.96 -2.75 2.12
N VAL A 183 5.79 -2.88 2.71
CA VAL A 183 4.58 -3.40 2.07
C VAL A 183 3.59 -2.25 1.95
N VAL A 184 2.98 -2.09 0.77
CA VAL A 184 2.02 -1.04 0.45
C VAL A 184 0.80 -1.68 -0.24
N ASN A 185 -0.22 -1.98 0.52
CA ASN A 185 -1.61 -2.18 0.09
C ASN A 185 -2.30 -0.87 -0.35
N ILE A 186 -2.83 -0.87 -1.56
CA ILE A 186 -3.60 0.24 -2.11
C ILE A 186 -5.05 0.17 -1.60
N GLY A 187 -5.38 1.02 -0.63
CA GLY A 187 -6.73 1.16 -0.08
C GLY A 187 -7.69 1.91 -1.01
N SER A 188 -8.76 2.46 -0.43
CA SER A 188 -9.76 3.25 -1.15
C SER A 188 -10.39 4.28 -0.23
N GLY A 189 -10.65 5.50 -0.74
CA GLY A 189 -11.36 6.51 0.03
C GLY A 189 -12.79 6.11 0.40
N SER A 190 -13.35 5.10 -0.26
CA SER A 190 -14.61 4.46 0.12
C SER A 190 -14.58 3.75 1.47
N ALA A 191 -13.38 3.42 1.99
CA ALA A 191 -13.21 2.77 3.29
C ALA A 191 -12.93 3.76 4.43
N SER A 192 -12.20 4.85 4.16
CA SER A 192 -11.68 5.74 5.23
C SER A 192 -12.26 7.16 5.24
N PHE A 193 -12.76 7.69 4.12
CA PHE A 193 -13.27 9.08 4.05
C PHE A 193 -14.77 9.16 3.87
N LEU A 194 -15.37 8.18 3.18
CA LEU A 194 -16.80 8.15 2.97
C LEU A 194 -17.45 7.33 4.11
N PRO A 195 -18.32 7.94 4.94
CA PRO A 195 -18.98 7.22 6.05
C PRO A 195 -19.90 6.10 5.55
N SER A 196 -20.27 6.14 4.27
CA SER A 196 -20.99 5.11 3.55
C SER A 196 -20.64 5.23 2.07
N PHE A 197 -20.24 4.12 1.46
CA PHE A 197 -20.20 3.98 0.00
C PHE A 197 -21.35 3.03 -0.39
N PRO A 198 -22.59 3.57 -0.47
CA PRO A 198 -23.78 2.75 -0.58
C PRO A 198 -23.73 1.92 -1.86
N LEU A 199 -24.31 0.73 -1.80
CA LEU A 199 -24.41 -0.21 -2.92
C LEU A 199 -23.08 -0.82 -3.38
N PHE A 200 -22.00 -0.65 -2.60
CA PHE A 200 -20.67 -1.25 -2.81
C PHE A 200 -20.11 -1.79 -1.48
N ALA A 201 -20.97 -2.45 -0.70
CA ALA A 201 -20.68 -2.86 0.67
C ALA A 201 -19.50 -3.86 0.73
N VAL A 202 -19.49 -4.87 -0.14
CA VAL A 202 -18.44 -5.89 -0.19
C VAL A 202 -17.09 -5.27 -0.52
N TYR A 203 -17.02 -4.46 -1.59
CA TYR A 203 -15.79 -3.76 -1.97
C TYR A 203 -15.26 -2.89 -0.83
N SER A 204 -16.12 -2.05 -0.24
CA SER A 204 -15.72 -1.15 0.86
C SER A 204 -15.22 -1.91 2.08
N ALA A 205 -15.86 -3.04 2.44
CA ALA A 205 -15.40 -3.91 3.51
C ALA A 205 -14.01 -4.51 3.22
N THR A 206 -13.77 -4.99 2.00
CA THR A 206 -12.44 -5.52 1.63
C THR A 206 -11.34 -4.45 1.65
N LYS A 207 -11.65 -3.22 1.25
CA LYS A 207 -10.68 -2.10 1.31
C LYS A 207 -10.42 -1.65 2.75
N ALA A 208 -11.43 -1.67 3.62
CA ALA A 208 -11.22 -1.43 5.05
C ALA A 208 -10.34 -2.51 5.69
N SER A 209 -10.45 -3.77 5.27
CA SER A 209 -9.57 -4.85 5.73
C SER A 209 -8.10 -4.56 5.39
N GLN A 210 -7.82 -4.07 4.18
CA GLN A 210 -6.46 -3.69 3.77
C GLN A 210 -5.86 -2.59 4.64
N GLU A 211 -6.67 -1.62 5.10
CA GLU A 211 -6.22 -0.56 6.03
C GLU A 211 -5.85 -1.10 7.40
N TRP A 212 -6.66 -2.01 7.94
CA TRP A 212 -6.41 -2.60 9.27
C TRP A 212 -5.18 -3.49 9.31
N ALA A 213 -4.88 -4.19 8.21
CA ALA A 213 -3.70 -5.06 8.12
C ALA A 213 -2.39 -4.30 8.46
N TYR A 214 -2.31 -2.99 8.22
CA TYR A 214 -1.12 -2.19 8.53
C TYR A 214 -0.96 -1.81 9.99
N LYS A 215 -2.06 -1.60 10.71
CA LYS A 215 -2.00 -1.03 12.07
C LYS A 215 -1.25 -1.94 13.06
N TYR A 216 -1.07 -3.20 12.71
CA TYR A 216 -0.34 -4.20 13.50
C TYR A 216 1.14 -4.36 13.13
N PHE A 217 1.61 -3.88 11.97
CA PHE A 217 3.01 -4.03 11.55
C PHE A 217 3.94 -2.89 12.00
N ASP A 218 3.39 -1.82 12.57
CA ASP A 218 4.14 -0.67 13.14
C ASP A 218 4.34 -0.75 14.68
N ALA A 219 4.13 -1.92 15.30
CA ALA A 219 4.34 -2.18 16.74
C ALA A 219 5.58 -3.06 16.99
#